data_AF-A0A6P2FA45-F1
#
_entry.id   AF-A0A6P2FA45-F1
#
_cell.length_a   1.000
_cell.length_b   1.000
_cell.length_c   1.000
_cell.angle_alpha   90.00
_cell.angle_beta   90.00
_cell.angle_gamma   90.00
#
_symmetry.space_group_name_H-M   'P 1'
#
loop_
_entity.id
_entity.type
_entity.pdbx_description
1 polymer ?
#
loop_
_entity_poly.entity_id
_entity_poly.type
_entity_poly.pdbx_seq_one_letter_code
_entity_poly.pdbx_strand_id
1 'polypeptide(L)' 'MNDTKRHTPAQIRQRAQQWYDRQMDSIARAHGARWPDHKEWMESYLREELRQRLHALGWRPAA' A
#
# COMPACT_ATOMS: atom_id res chain seq x y z
N MET A 1 18.56 11.89 20.97
CA MET A 1 18.85 10.59 20.35
C MET A 1 17.60 10.14 19.59
N ASN A 2 17.55 10.35 18.28
CA ASN A 2 16.48 9.79 17.45
C ASN A 2 17.02 8.49 16.85
N ASP A 3 16.81 7.38 17.56
CA ASP A 3 17.00 6.05 17.00
C ASP A 3 15.96 5.85 15.89
N THR A 4 16.34 6.21 14.66
CA THR A 4 15.66 5.79 13.43
C THR A 4 15.75 4.27 13.38
N LYS A 5 14.83 3.58 14.06
CA LYS A 5 14.65 2.12 13.96
C LYS A 5 14.37 1.83 12.50
N ARG A 6 15.40 1.42 11.75
CA ARG A 6 15.27 0.96 10.38
C ARG A 6 14.33 -0.24 10.41
N HIS A 7 13.15 -0.10 9.81
CA HIS A 7 12.23 -1.22 9.69
C HIS A 7 12.90 -2.35 8.91
N THR A 8 12.75 -3.59 9.38
CA THR A 8 13.21 -4.75 8.62
C THR A 8 12.42 -4.85 7.30
N PRO A 9 12.94 -5.51 6.26
CA PRO A 9 12.19 -5.72 5.01
C PRO A 9 10.82 -6.40 5.22
N ALA A 10 10.69 -7.25 6.24
CA ALA A 10 9.42 -7.86 6.62
C ALA A 10 8.45 -6.83 7.23
N GLN A 11 8.93 -5.96 8.12
CA GLN A 11 8.13 -4.88 8.69
C GLN A 11 7.70 -3.86 7.62
N ILE A 12 8.58 -3.54 6.66
CA ILE A 12 8.24 -2.65 5.54
C ILE A 12 7.11 -3.27 4.71
N ARG A 13 7.24 -4.55 4.32
CA ARG A 13 6.21 -5.28 3.57
C ARG A 13 4.88 -5.34 4.33
N GLN A 14 4.91 -5.67 5.62
CA GLN A 14 3.71 -5.75 6.45
C GLN A 14 3.00 -4.38 6.55
N ARG A 15 3.75 -3.29 6.79
CA ARG A 15 3.19 -1.93 6.86
C ARG A 15 2.60 -1.47 5.53
N ALA A 16 3.25 -1.85 4.42
CA ALA A 16 2.78 -1.56 3.08
C ALA A 16 1.45 -2.29 2.79
N GLN A 17 1.36 -3.58 3.13
CA GLN A 17 0.12 -4.36 2.98
C GLN A 17 -1.02 -3.78 3.84
N GLN A 18 -0.76 -3.49 5.12
CA GLN A 18 -1.75 -2.86 6.00
C GLN A 18 -2.22 -1.50 5.51
N TRP A 19 -1.37 -0.75 4.79
CA TRP A 19 -1.79 0.49 4.15
C TRP A 19 -2.71 0.20 2.97
N TYR A 20 -2.35 -0.73 2.10
CA TYR A 20 -3.14 -1.14 0.94
C TYR A 20 -4.55 -1.59 1.34
N ASP A 21 -4.65 -2.47 2.34
CA ASP A 21 -5.93 -3.01 2.82
C ASP A 21 -6.84 -1.87 3.34
N ARG A 22 -6.26 -0.93 4.11
CA ARG A 22 -7.00 0.25 4.59
C ARG A 22 -7.48 1.15 3.46
N GLN A 23 -6.71 1.30 2.38
CA GLN A 23 -7.14 2.08 1.22
C GLN A 23 -8.28 1.37 0.49
N MET A 24 -8.15 0.06 0.23
CA MET A 24 -9.19 -0.74 -0.40
C MET A 24 -10.50 -0.65 0.38
N ASP A 25 -10.45 -0.84 1.70
CA ASP A 25 -11.63 -0.75 2.57
C ASP A 25 -12.26 0.65 2.55
N SER A 26 -11.44 1.71 2.62
CA SER A 26 -11.92 3.09 2.60
C SER A 26 -12.58 3.45 1.27
N ILE A 27 -11.98 3.03 0.15
CA ILE A 27 -12.47 3.32 -1.20
C ILE A 27 -13.74 2.50 -1.48
N ALA A 28 -13.77 1.24 -1.06
CA ALA A 28 -14.95 0.39 -1.17
C ALA A 28 -16.15 1.00 -0.44
N ARG A 29 -15.94 1.49 0.79
CA ARG A 29 -16.98 2.21 1.56
C ARG A 29 -17.44 3.49 0.87
N ALA A 30 -16.53 4.24 0.25
CA ALA A 30 -16.86 5.47 -0.46
C ALA A 30 -17.68 5.22 -1.75
N HIS A 31 -17.38 4.14 -2.48
CA HIS A 31 -18.08 3.79 -3.73
C HIS A 31 -19.40 3.03 -3.49
N GLY A 32 -19.55 2.38 -2.34
CA GLY A 32 -20.77 1.66 -1.97
C GLY A 32 -21.15 0.60 -3.01
N ALA A 33 -22.40 0.67 -3.50
CA ALA A 33 -22.91 -0.30 -4.48
C ALA A 33 -22.16 -0.31 -5.81
N ARG A 34 -21.49 0.79 -6.18
CA ARG A 34 -20.70 0.90 -7.41
C ARG A 34 -19.30 0.33 -7.26
N TRP A 35 -18.90 -0.08 -6.05
CA TRP A 35 -17.55 -0.58 -5.79
C TRP A 35 -17.09 -1.67 -6.77
N PRO A 36 -17.91 -2.68 -7.13
CA PRO A 36 -17.49 -3.72 -8.08
C PRO A 36 -16.98 -3.16 -9.43
N ASP A 37 -17.59 -2.09 -9.92
CA ASP A 37 -17.23 -1.46 -11.21
C ASP A 37 -15.87 -0.75 -11.16
N HIS A 38 -15.48 -0.27 -9.97
CA HIS A 38 -14.26 0.51 -9.77
C HIS A 38 -13.12 -0.33 -9.17
N LYS A 39 -13.41 -1.54 -8.69
CA LYS A 39 -12.47 -2.37 -7.93
C LYS A 39 -11.18 -2.64 -8.71
N GLU A 40 -11.29 -3.12 -9.94
CA GLU A 40 -10.11 -3.50 -10.74
C GLU A 40 -9.19 -2.30 -10.98
N TRP A 41 -9.76 -1.16 -11.39
CA TRP A 41 -9.00 0.06 -11.62
C TRP A 41 -8.32 0.57 -10.34
N MET A 42 -9.04 0.51 -9.20
CA MET A 42 -8.51 0.92 -7.90
C MET A 42 -7.40 -0.01 -7.41
N GLU A 43 -7.51 -1.33 -7.64
CA GLU A 43 -6.45 -2.27 -7.33
C GLU A 43 -5.17 -1.98 -8.13
N SER A 44 -5.29 -1.72 -9.44
CA SER A 44 -4.16 -1.33 -10.28
C SER A 44 -3.51 -0.02 -9.80
N TYR A 45 -4.33 0.99 -9.50
CA TYR A 45 -3.86 2.28 -8.98
C TYR A 45 -3.12 2.12 -7.65
N LEU A 46 -3.74 1.44 -6.68
CA LEU A 46 -3.17 1.26 -5.35
C LEU A 46 -1.91 0.38 -5.35
N ARG A 47 -1.77 -0.56 -6.29
CA ARG A 47 -0.54 -1.34 -6.46
C ARG A 47 0.63 -0.47 -6.92
N GLU A 48 0.41 0.48 -7.81
CA GLU A 48 1.48 1.40 -8.23
C GLU A 48 1.85 2.37 -7.09
N GLU A 49 0.86 2.91 -6.38
CA GLU A 49 1.08 3.69 -5.15
C GLU A 49 1.87 2.89 -4.10
N LEU A 50 1.53 1.61 -3.91
CA LEU A 50 2.24 0.71 -3.00
C LEU A 50 3.71 0.55 -3.41
N ARG A 51 3.98 0.39 -4.71
CA ARG A 51 5.33 0.30 -5.26
C ARG A 51 6.12 1.57 -4.96
N GLN A 52 5.53 2.74 -5.21
CA GLN A 52 6.17 4.03 -4.94
C GLN A 52 6.45 4.23 -3.44
N ARG A 53 5.52 3.84 -2.57
CA ARG A 53 5.69 3.89 -1.11
C ARG A 53 6.80 2.97 -0.61
N LEU A 54 6.90 1.76 -1.18
CA LEU A 54 8.00 0.84 -0.86
C LEU A 54 9.35 1.45 -1.24
N HIS A 55 9.47 2.05 -2.44
CA HIS A 55 10.69 2.75 -2.86
C HIS A 55 11.05 3.91 -1.92
N ALA A 56 10.06 4.73 -1.50
CA ALA A 56 10.27 5.82 -0.56
C ALA A 56 10.73 5.35 0.84
N LEU A 57 10.35 4.13 1.25
CA LEU A 57 10.81 3.48 2.48
C LEU A 57 12.19 2.81 2.34
N GLY A 58 12.86 2.99 1.20
CA GLY A 58 14.18 2.42 0.92
C GLY A 58 14.15 0.96 0.49
N TRP A 59 12.97 0.40 0.17
CA TRP A 59 12.89 -0.92 -0.43
C TRP A 59 13.33 -0.86 -1.88
N ARG A 60 14.34 -1.67 -2.24
CA ARG A 60 14.71 -1.91 -3.63
C ARG A 60 14.35 -3.35 -3.96
N PRO A 61 13.57 -3.63 -5.02
CA PRO A 61 13.47 -4.99 -5.52
C PRO A 61 14.89 -5.45 -5.88
N ALA A 62 15.24 -6.68 -5.47
CA ALA A 62 16.44 -7.32 -6.01
C ALA A 62 16.25 -7.40 -7.54
N ALA A 63 17.20 -6.83 -8.27
CA ALA A 63 17.24 -6.89 -9.73
C ALA A 63 17.43 -8.32 -10.22
#